data_AF-A0A848MWE7-F1
#
_entry.id   AF-A0A848MWE7-F1
#
_cell.length_a   1.000
_cell.length_b   1.000
_cell.length_c   1.000
_cell.angle_alpha   90.00
_cell.angle_beta   90.00
_cell.angle_gamma   90.00
#
_symmetry.space_group_name_H-M   'P 1'
#
loop_
_entity.id
_entity.type
_entity.pdbx_description
1 polymer ?
#
loop_
_entity_poly.entity_id
_entity_poly.type
_entity_poly.pdbx_seq_one_letter_code
_entity_poly.pdbx_strand_id
1 'polypeptide(L)'
;MKRIKDFNREDFLCKENIALADQLDVSQSFYKTDFDNNGFTDLLVIGDKHNCLGMNNESCSYSPVVLLNFGNRKYILKDISQGFDDYYVPKIKKVNNKNLLEIYKPVVKDWEKKTFGEPLKQTLAFREGEFVEYNSNDKNYIPVQKIEFSTSGCYGTCPVFQISIDQNRSAHFIAEHFNFSENTESWSENIEGKFHAVIDEKQYENLIGTLQYIDFPNLKDNYAVDWTDDQTVTLKITYAGNKVKVIQDYGAQGTYGLKSIYKKLFELRKNQKWKKDEGLN
;
A
#
# COMPACT_ATOMS: atom_id res chain seq x y z
N MET A 1 15.59 16.55 -13.03
CA MET A 1 15.37 15.94 -11.71
C MET A 1 15.66 16.99 -10.66
N LYS A 2 14.84 17.09 -9.61
CA LYS A 2 14.96 18.06 -8.52
C LYS A 2 15.49 17.38 -7.25
N ARG A 3 16.26 18.08 -6.43
CA ARG A 3 16.58 17.68 -5.04
C ARG A 3 15.45 18.13 -4.13
N ILE A 4 15.38 17.60 -2.91
CA ILE A 4 14.40 18.05 -1.89
C ILE A 4 14.45 19.57 -1.72
N LYS A 5 15.64 20.15 -1.60
CA LYS A 5 15.83 21.61 -1.44
C LYS A 5 15.42 22.45 -2.65
N ASP A 6 15.24 21.84 -3.82
CA ASP A 6 14.78 22.56 -5.01
C ASP A 6 13.24 22.71 -5.02
N PHE A 7 12.54 22.04 -4.10
CA PHE A 7 11.12 22.26 -3.82
C PHE A 7 11.01 23.34 -2.74
N ASN A 8 10.86 24.61 -3.13
CA ASN A 8 10.74 25.71 -2.17
C ASN A 8 9.28 26.19 -2.12
N ARG A 9 8.51 25.67 -1.15
CA ARG A 9 7.12 26.07 -0.93
C ARG A 9 6.98 27.00 0.27
N GLU A 10 5.95 27.82 0.23
CA GLU A 10 5.58 28.70 1.36
C GLU A 10 4.83 27.96 2.48
N ASP A 11 4.89 26.63 2.55
CA ASP A 11 4.37 25.86 3.68
C ASP A 11 5.48 25.44 4.64
N PHE A 12 5.17 25.43 5.94
CA PHE A 12 6.16 25.19 6.99
C PHE A 12 6.56 23.71 7.10
N LEU A 13 5.72 22.77 6.61
CA LEU A 13 6.04 21.34 6.54
C LEU A 13 7.15 21.07 5.52
N CYS A 14 7.08 21.72 4.36
CA CYS A 14 8.09 21.63 3.31
C CYS A 14 9.44 22.14 3.82
N LYS A 15 9.46 23.29 4.50
CA LYS A 15 10.69 23.85 5.11
C LYS A 15 11.32 22.89 6.12
N GLU A 16 10.50 22.28 6.98
CA GLU A 16 10.98 21.26 7.91
C GLU A 16 11.51 20.02 7.19
N ASN A 17 10.83 19.56 6.14
CA ASN A 17 11.30 18.40 5.38
C ASN A 17 12.65 18.67 4.70
N ILE A 18 12.90 19.90 4.21
CA ILE A 18 14.20 20.31 3.69
C ILE A 18 15.26 20.28 4.78
N ALA A 19 14.97 20.86 5.96
CA ALA A 19 15.90 20.82 7.09
C ALA A 19 16.23 19.39 7.54
N LEU A 20 15.22 18.52 7.56
CA LEU A 20 15.37 17.09 7.85
C LEU A 20 16.21 16.37 6.78
N ALA A 21 16.05 16.73 5.51
CA ALA A 21 16.87 16.20 4.42
C ALA A 21 18.34 16.60 4.58
N ASP A 22 18.61 17.86 4.93
CA ASP A 22 19.96 18.35 5.21
C ASP A 22 20.57 17.63 6.43
N GLN A 23 19.81 17.45 7.52
CA GLN A 23 20.25 16.71 8.70
C GLN A 23 20.59 15.24 8.39
N LEU A 24 19.85 14.62 7.47
CA LEU A 24 20.03 13.21 7.10
C LEU A 24 21.04 12.98 5.96
N ASP A 25 21.64 14.05 5.44
CA ASP A 25 22.54 14.08 4.28
C ASP A 25 21.89 13.55 2.99
N VAL A 26 20.62 13.90 2.77
CA VAL A 26 19.86 13.56 1.57
C VAL A 26 19.89 14.74 0.59
N SER A 27 20.99 14.83 -0.16
CA SER A 27 21.31 15.99 -1.01
C SER A 27 21.16 15.75 -2.51
N GLN A 28 21.01 14.50 -2.96
CA GLN A 28 20.91 14.13 -4.38
C GLN A 28 19.45 14.03 -4.85
N SER A 29 19.23 14.22 -6.15
CA SER A 29 17.90 14.06 -6.76
C SER A 29 17.53 12.59 -7.00
N PHE A 30 18.52 11.70 -6.99
CA PHE A 30 18.31 10.26 -7.05
C PHE A 30 19.49 9.51 -6.41
N TYR A 31 19.27 8.26 -6.05
CA TYR A 31 20.26 7.34 -5.53
C TYR A 31 20.17 6.01 -6.28
N LYS A 32 21.31 5.32 -6.40
CA LYS A 32 21.41 4.00 -7.04
C LYS A 32 21.57 2.93 -5.97
N THR A 33 20.82 1.84 -6.08
CA THR A 33 20.93 0.68 -5.20
C THR A 33 20.32 -0.55 -5.87
N ASP A 34 20.28 -1.68 -5.19
CA ASP A 34 19.54 -2.88 -5.58
C ASP A 34 18.63 -3.26 -4.40
N PHE A 35 17.35 -2.88 -4.45
CA PHE A 35 16.39 -3.05 -3.35
C PHE A 35 15.83 -4.47 -3.30
N ASP A 36 15.71 -5.13 -4.45
CA ASP A 36 15.15 -6.47 -4.56
C ASP A 36 16.22 -7.58 -4.62
N ASN A 37 17.49 -7.20 -4.73
CA ASN A 37 18.68 -8.06 -4.81
C ASN A 37 18.68 -8.94 -6.07
N ASN A 38 18.15 -8.42 -7.18
CA ASN A 38 18.10 -9.15 -8.45
C ASN A 38 19.38 -8.96 -9.30
N GLY A 39 20.34 -8.16 -8.84
CA GLY A 39 21.61 -7.89 -9.51
C GLY A 39 21.57 -6.73 -10.51
N PHE A 40 20.41 -6.11 -10.74
CA PHE A 40 20.26 -4.91 -11.54
C PHE A 40 20.22 -3.66 -10.65
N THR A 41 20.58 -2.51 -11.24
CA THR A 41 20.53 -1.23 -10.52
C THR A 41 19.14 -0.63 -10.58
N ASP A 42 18.57 -0.41 -9.40
CA ASP A 42 17.37 0.38 -9.15
C ASP A 42 17.71 1.85 -8.89
N LEU A 43 16.70 2.71 -9.06
CA LEU A 43 16.80 4.13 -8.77
C LEU A 43 15.77 4.51 -7.70
N LEU A 44 16.23 5.09 -6.61
CA LEU A 44 15.40 5.89 -5.72
C LEU A 44 15.44 7.33 -6.22
N VAL A 45 14.32 7.83 -6.74
CA VAL A 45 14.21 9.18 -7.33
C VAL A 45 13.37 10.06 -6.41
N ILE A 46 13.82 11.30 -6.20
CA ILE A 46 13.03 12.34 -5.55
C ILE A 46 12.32 13.11 -6.66
N GLY A 47 11.04 12.81 -6.81
CA GLY A 47 10.25 13.19 -7.98
C GLY A 47 9.09 14.10 -7.62
N ASP A 48 8.80 15.01 -8.54
CA ASP A 48 7.54 15.73 -8.56
C ASP A 48 6.49 14.89 -9.29
N LYS A 49 5.34 14.63 -8.67
CA LYS A 49 4.24 13.89 -9.31
C LYS A 49 3.33 14.77 -10.15
N HIS A 50 3.36 16.09 -9.95
CA HIS A 50 2.41 17.04 -10.52
C HIS A 50 0.93 16.63 -10.31
N ASN A 51 0.65 15.84 -9.26
CA ASN A 51 -0.69 15.35 -8.93
C ASN A 51 -1.53 16.36 -8.16
N CYS A 52 -0.93 17.47 -7.75
CA CYS A 52 -1.61 18.58 -7.14
C CYS A 52 -0.92 19.88 -7.55
N LEU A 53 -1.69 20.96 -7.67
CA LEU A 53 -1.23 22.28 -8.10
C LEU A 53 -1.44 23.27 -6.96
N GLY A 54 -0.36 23.93 -6.54
CA GLY A 54 -0.41 25.07 -5.65
C GLY A 54 -0.93 26.32 -6.36
N MET A 55 -1.01 27.43 -5.61
CA MET A 55 -1.61 28.70 -6.07
C MET A 55 -1.00 29.28 -7.36
N ASN A 56 0.23 28.87 -7.73
CA ASN A 56 0.94 29.33 -8.92
C ASN A 56 1.11 28.26 -10.01
N ASN A 57 0.28 27.22 -10.01
CA ASN A 57 0.39 26.08 -10.95
C ASN A 57 1.72 25.30 -10.80
N GLU A 58 2.42 25.51 -9.68
CA GLU A 58 3.56 24.72 -9.27
C GLU A 58 3.07 23.49 -8.54
N SER A 59 3.80 22.37 -8.65
CA SER A 59 3.38 21.18 -7.92
C SER A 59 3.39 21.41 -6.42
N CYS A 60 2.34 20.96 -5.75
CA CYS A 60 2.23 20.95 -4.29
C CYS A 60 2.56 19.61 -3.62
N SER A 61 3.12 18.62 -4.34
CA SER A 61 3.70 17.42 -3.73
C SER A 61 5.03 17.01 -4.37
N TYR A 62 5.94 16.42 -3.60
CA TYR A 62 7.01 15.60 -4.15
C TYR A 62 7.06 14.32 -3.34
N SER A 63 7.43 13.23 -3.99
CA SER A 63 7.42 11.93 -3.34
C SER A 63 8.62 11.11 -3.75
N PRO A 64 9.13 10.26 -2.85
CA PRO A 64 10.06 9.21 -3.22
C PRO A 64 9.37 8.24 -4.19
N VAL A 65 9.99 8.05 -5.36
CA VAL A 65 9.57 7.05 -6.34
C VAL A 65 10.75 6.11 -6.56
N VAL A 66 10.51 4.81 -6.47
CA VAL A 66 11.51 3.79 -6.77
C VAL A 66 11.24 3.21 -8.15
N LEU A 67 12.24 3.29 -9.03
CA LEU A 67 12.29 2.55 -10.28
C LEU A 67 13.08 1.27 -10.04
N LEU A 68 12.38 0.14 -10.02
CA LEU A 68 13.00 -1.18 -9.90
C LEU A 68 13.27 -1.73 -11.30
N ASN A 69 14.49 -2.18 -11.54
CA ASN A 69 14.95 -2.68 -12.83
C ASN A 69 15.06 -4.20 -12.80
N PHE A 70 14.46 -4.88 -13.77
CA PHE A 70 14.47 -6.35 -13.87
C PHE A 70 15.25 -6.84 -15.11
N GLY A 71 16.10 -5.99 -15.68
CA GLY A 71 16.80 -6.25 -16.93
C GLY A 71 15.86 -6.30 -18.13
N ASN A 72 16.42 -6.54 -19.32
CA ASN A 72 15.63 -6.72 -20.57
C ASN A 72 14.57 -5.64 -20.82
N ARG A 73 14.88 -4.38 -20.47
CA ARG A 73 13.96 -3.22 -20.56
C ARG A 73 12.65 -3.37 -19.75
N LYS A 74 12.63 -4.25 -18.75
CA LYS A 74 11.52 -4.41 -17.81
C LYS A 74 11.82 -3.61 -16.55
N TYR A 75 10.88 -2.76 -16.16
CA TYR A 75 10.96 -1.99 -14.93
C TYR A 75 9.56 -1.81 -14.34
N ILE A 76 9.50 -1.55 -13.04
CA ILE A 76 8.28 -1.11 -12.37
C ILE A 76 8.56 0.17 -11.59
N LEU A 77 7.58 1.06 -11.54
CA LEU A 77 7.64 2.25 -10.71
C LEU A 77 6.82 2.01 -9.44
N LYS A 78 7.39 2.37 -8.30
CA LYS A 78 6.75 2.29 -6.99
C LYS A 78 6.77 3.64 -6.33
N ASP A 79 5.58 4.14 -6.11
CA ASP A 79 5.33 5.32 -5.33
C ASP A 79 5.27 4.97 -3.85
N ILE A 80 6.04 5.67 -3.04
CA ILE A 80 6.16 5.43 -1.60
C ILE A 80 5.17 6.26 -0.79
N SER A 81 4.46 7.23 -1.39
CA SER A 81 3.46 8.01 -0.64
C SER A 81 2.27 7.14 -0.22
N GLN A 82 1.72 7.36 0.99
CA GLN A 82 0.45 6.76 1.40
C GLN A 82 -0.74 7.69 1.15
N GLY A 83 -0.54 9.02 1.13
CA GLY A 83 -1.58 10.03 0.87
C GLY A 83 -1.14 11.19 -0.03
N PHE A 84 -2.00 12.21 -0.13
CA PHE A 84 -1.86 13.32 -1.09
C PHE A 84 -0.77 14.35 -0.70
N ASP A 85 -0.52 14.56 0.59
CA ASP A 85 0.41 15.59 1.12
C ASP A 85 1.57 15.01 1.95
N ASP A 86 2.04 13.84 1.57
CA ASP A 86 3.14 13.21 2.28
C ASP A 86 4.52 13.79 1.91
N TYR A 87 5.11 14.52 2.87
CA TYR A 87 6.51 14.93 2.82
C TYR A 87 7.41 13.85 3.42
N TYR A 88 8.09 13.10 2.55
CA TYR A 88 9.06 12.09 2.96
C TYR A 88 10.49 12.45 2.55
N VAL A 89 11.42 12.31 3.50
CA VAL A 89 12.85 12.24 3.22
C VAL A 89 13.24 10.77 3.09
N PRO A 90 13.62 10.27 1.91
CA PRO A 90 14.02 8.88 1.73
C PRO A 90 15.53 8.70 1.88
N LYS A 91 15.94 7.58 2.48
CA LYS A 91 17.35 7.20 2.66
C LYS A 91 17.52 5.71 2.44
N ILE A 92 18.64 5.32 1.83
CA ILE A 92 19.00 3.91 1.71
C ILE A 92 19.66 3.47 3.01
N LYS A 93 19.18 2.36 3.58
CA LYS A 93 19.71 1.75 4.79
C LYS A 93 20.18 0.34 4.49
N LYS A 94 21.40 -0.01 4.89
CA LYS A 94 21.93 -1.38 4.74
C LYS A 94 21.75 -2.16 6.04
N VAL A 95 21.11 -3.32 5.95
CA VAL A 95 20.93 -4.25 7.09
C VAL A 95 21.19 -5.67 6.60
N ASN A 96 22.16 -6.39 7.18
CA ASN A 96 22.48 -7.78 6.83
C ASN A 96 22.63 -8.01 5.31
N ASN A 97 23.43 -7.17 4.65
CA ASN A 97 23.63 -7.14 3.18
C ASN A 97 22.37 -6.86 2.33
N LYS A 98 21.24 -6.50 2.92
CA LYS A 98 20.03 -6.05 2.21
C LYS A 98 20.01 -4.53 2.16
N ASN A 99 19.71 -3.96 0.99
CA ASN A 99 19.40 -2.54 0.87
C ASN A 99 17.90 -2.34 1.15
N LEU A 100 17.60 -1.51 2.13
CA LEU A 100 16.26 -1.17 2.58
C LEU A 100 15.99 0.31 2.32
N LEU A 101 14.72 0.66 2.18
CA LEU A 101 14.29 2.04 2.07
C LEU A 101 13.86 2.53 3.46
N GLU A 102 14.56 3.52 4.01
CA GLU A 102 14.12 4.22 5.21
C GLU A 102 13.48 5.54 4.80
N ILE A 103 12.27 5.79 5.28
CA ILE A 103 11.54 7.05 5.05
C ILE A 103 11.34 7.77 6.37
N TYR A 104 11.45 9.09 6.31
CA TYR A 104 11.25 9.98 7.43
C TYR A 104 10.17 11.00 7.10
N LYS A 105 9.21 11.18 8.02
CA LYS A 105 8.12 12.15 7.91
C LYS A 105 8.19 13.14 9.09
N PRO A 106 8.21 14.45 8.83
CA PRO A 106 8.09 15.45 9.89
C PRO A 106 6.80 15.26 10.69
N VAL A 107 6.87 15.40 12.01
CA VAL A 107 5.71 15.30 12.90
C VAL A 107 5.49 16.65 13.55
N VAL A 108 4.36 17.28 13.23
CA VAL A 108 3.95 18.54 13.85
C VAL A 108 3.54 18.27 15.29
N LYS A 109 4.24 18.90 16.23
CA LYS A 109 3.93 18.83 17.67
C LYS A 109 2.88 19.85 18.07
N ASP A 110 2.94 21.05 17.49
CA ASP A 110 2.02 22.16 17.75
C ASP A 110 1.83 22.96 16.45
N TRP A 111 0.60 22.95 15.91
CA TRP A 111 0.25 23.59 14.64
C TRP A 111 0.26 25.12 14.72
N GLU A 112 -0.13 25.69 15.86
CA GLU A 112 -0.17 27.15 16.05
C GLU A 112 1.25 27.71 16.13
N LYS A 113 2.11 27.02 16.89
CA LYS A 113 3.52 27.40 17.06
C LYS A 113 4.42 26.91 15.95
N LYS A 114 3.90 26.06 15.05
CA LYS A 114 4.63 25.43 13.94
C LYS A 114 5.90 24.73 14.43
N THR A 115 5.79 23.98 15.51
CA THR A 115 6.91 23.24 16.09
C THR A 115 6.83 21.76 15.75
N PHE A 116 8.00 21.12 15.66
CA PHE A 116 8.15 19.73 15.26
C PHE A 116 8.70 18.88 16.39
N GLY A 117 8.25 17.62 16.41
CA GLY A 117 8.81 16.57 17.27
C GLY A 117 9.85 15.73 16.53
N GLU A 118 10.23 14.62 17.13
CA GLU A 118 11.04 13.61 16.45
C GLU A 118 10.32 13.11 15.19
N PRO A 119 11.01 13.02 14.04
CA PRO A 119 10.41 12.59 12.80
C PRO A 119 9.97 11.13 12.91
N LEU A 120 8.78 10.83 12.36
CA LEU A 120 8.34 9.46 12.21
C LEU A 120 9.27 8.78 11.21
N LYS A 121 9.75 7.59 11.58
CA LYS A 121 10.68 6.81 10.78
C LYS A 121 10.10 5.44 10.49
N GLN A 122 10.09 5.05 9.21
CA GLN A 122 9.68 3.72 8.78
C GLN A 122 10.77 3.10 7.91
N THR A 123 11.17 1.86 8.20
CA THR A 123 12.03 1.07 7.31
C THR A 123 11.15 0.14 6.49
N LEU A 124 11.38 0.10 5.18
CA LEU A 124 10.63 -0.66 4.18
C LEU A 124 11.58 -1.60 3.43
N ALA A 125 11.06 -2.77 3.08
CA ALA A 125 11.72 -3.75 2.23
C ALA A 125 10.85 -4.06 1.02
N PHE A 126 11.47 -4.37 -0.12
CA PHE A 126 10.75 -4.85 -1.29
C PHE A 126 10.45 -6.35 -1.16
N ARG A 127 9.17 -6.71 -1.17
CA ARG A 127 8.64 -8.08 -1.00
C ARG A 127 7.38 -8.27 -1.82
N GLU A 128 7.25 -9.42 -2.50
CA GLU A 128 6.04 -9.82 -3.24
C GLU A 128 5.46 -8.67 -4.10
N GLY A 129 6.36 -7.98 -4.81
CA GLY A 129 6.02 -6.90 -5.73
C GLY A 129 5.73 -5.53 -5.12
N GLU A 130 5.85 -5.32 -3.80
CA GLU A 130 5.59 -4.04 -3.13
C GLU A 130 6.65 -3.69 -2.07
N PHE A 131 6.73 -2.42 -1.68
CA PHE A 131 7.44 -2.02 -0.46
C PHE A 131 6.50 -2.20 0.74
N VAL A 132 6.97 -2.91 1.76
CA VAL A 132 6.23 -3.20 3.01
C VAL A 132 7.16 -2.99 4.20
N GLU A 133 6.59 -2.86 5.41
CA GLU A 133 7.38 -2.67 6.63
C GLU A 133 8.48 -3.73 6.76
N TYR A 134 9.72 -3.32 6.98
CA TYR A 134 10.81 -4.26 7.18
C TYR A 134 10.60 -5.05 8.45
N ASN A 135 10.40 -6.36 8.30
CA ASN A 135 10.39 -7.30 9.39
C ASN A 135 11.74 -8.05 9.40
N SER A 136 12.54 -7.80 10.44
CA SER A 136 13.84 -8.47 10.64
C SER A 136 13.70 -9.92 11.07
N ASN A 137 12.52 -10.30 11.55
CA ASN A 137 12.31 -11.64 12.04
C ASN A 137 12.08 -12.58 10.87
N ASP A 138 12.86 -13.66 10.82
CA ASP A 138 12.50 -14.89 10.12
C ASP A 138 11.37 -15.58 10.92
N LYS A 139 10.21 -14.92 11.09
CA LYS A 139 9.14 -15.49 11.92
C LYS A 139 8.73 -16.83 11.34
N ASN A 140 8.57 -17.80 12.23
CA ASN A 140 8.03 -19.11 11.93
C ASN A 140 6.78 -18.96 11.06
N TYR A 141 6.75 -19.71 9.96
CA TYR A 141 5.58 -19.84 9.10
C TYR A 141 4.31 -19.98 9.95
N ILE A 142 3.35 -19.07 9.73
CA ILE A 142 2.03 -19.13 10.36
C ILE A 142 1.07 -19.67 9.29
N PRO A 143 0.57 -20.91 9.44
CA PRO A 143 -0.41 -21.47 8.52
C PRO A 143 -1.68 -20.62 8.51
N VAL A 144 -1.99 -20.03 7.35
CA VAL A 144 -3.25 -19.33 7.09
C VAL A 144 -4.24 -20.36 6.55
N GLN A 145 -5.38 -20.50 7.22
CA GLN A 145 -6.41 -21.48 6.87
C GLN A 145 -7.50 -20.87 6.00
N LYS A 146 -7.88 -19.63 6.28
CA LYS A 146 -8.92 -18.89 5.56
C LYS A 146 -8.67 -17.39 5.60
N ILE A 147 -8.87 -16.73 4.49
CA ILE A 147 -8.93 -15.27 4.36
C ILE A 147 -10.36 -14.91 3.99
N GLU A 148 -10.93 -13.93 4.68
CA GLU A 148 -12.23 -13.36 4.39
C GLU A 148 -12.04 -11.84 4.31
N PHE A 149 -12.49 -11.24 3.23
CA PHE A 149 -12.33 -9.83 2.94
C PHE A 149 -13.64 -9.24 2.47
N SER A 150 -14.05 -8.11 3.03
CA SER A 150 -15.24 -7.39 2.59
C SER A 150 -15.00 -5.90 2.52
N THR A 151 -15.79 -5.23 1.70
CA THR A 151 -15.72 -3.78 1.48
C THR A 151 -17.10 -3.13 1.65
N SER A 152 -17.16 -1.89 2.12
CA SER A 152 -18.40 -1.09 2.23
C SER A 152 -18.64 -0.22 1.00
N GLY A 153 -19.71 0.59 0.95
CA GLY A 153 -19.81 1.69 -0.01
C GLY A 153 -18.85 2.84 0.29
N CYS A 154 -18.77 3.81 -0.63
CA CYS A 154 -18.14 5.12 -0.49
C CYS A 154 -18.99 6.16 -1.24
N TYR A 155 -18.60 7.44 -1.23
CA TYR A 155 -19.19 8.42 -2.15
C TYR A 155 -18.65 8.21 -3.57
N GLY A 156 -19.46 7.60 -4.44
CA GLY A 156 -19.11 7.31 -5.83
C GLY A 156 -19.25 5.81 -6.14
N THR A 157 -18.30 5.28 -6.92
CA THR A 157 -18.36 3.93 -7.50
C THR A 157 -17.30 2.98 -6.91
N CYS A 158 -17.07 3.06 -5.59
CA CYS A 158 -16.20 2.08 -4.94
C CYS A 158 -16.84 0.69 -4.99
N PRO A 159 -16.06 -0.35 -5.35
CA PRO A 159 -16.59 -1.70 -5.48
C PRO A 159 -16.96 -2.28 -4.12
N VAL A 160 -18.22 -2.65 -3.95
CA VAL A 160 -18.75 -3.35 -2.78
C VAL A 160 -18.73 -4.84 -3.05
N PHE A 161 -17.99 -5.60 -2.24
CA PHE A 161 -17.86 -7.04 -2.44
C PHE A 161 -17.37 -7.80 -1.21
N GLN A 162 -17.47 -9.13 -1.31
CA GLN A 162 -16.87 -10.06 -0.37
C GLN A 162 -16.05 -11.11 -1.11
N ILE A 163 -14.85 -11.41 -0.64
CA ILE A 163 -14.02 -12.53 -1.09
C ILE A 163 -13.70 -13.43 0.10
N SER A 164 -13.84 -14.73 -0.07
CA SER A 164 -13.27 -15.72 0.85
C SER A 164 -12.35 -16.66 0.09
N ILE A 165 -11.21 -17.03 0.70
CA ILE A 165 -10.19 -17.90 0.11
C ILE A 165 -9.74 -18.88 1.19
N ASP A 166 -9.74 -20.18 0.89
CA ASP A 166 -9.23 -21.20 1.79
C ASP A 166 -7.77 -21.60 1.49
N GLN A 167 -7.21 -22.47 2.33
CA GLN A 167 -5.86 -23.03 2.16
C GLN A 167 -5.66 -23.84 0.86
N ASN A 168 -6.74 -24.29 0.21
CA ASN A 168 -6.70 -25.01 -1.07
C ASN A 168 -6.81 -24.05 -2.26
N ARG A 169 -6.77 -22.73 -2.03
CA ARG A 169 -7.00 -21.66 -3.01
C ARG A 169 -8.42 -21.62 -3.55
N SER A 170 -9.34 -22.42 -2.99
CA SER A 170 -10.75 -22.33 -3.36
C SER A 170 -11.27 -20.99 -2.86
N ALA A 171 -11.90 -20.24 -3.76
CA ALA A 171 -12.37 -18.90 -3.47
C ALA A 171 -13.82 -18.69 -3.90
N HIS A 172 -14.54 -17.91 -3.09
CA HIS A 172 -15.86 -17.40 -3.39
C HIS A 172 -15.82 -15.88 -3.43
N PHE A 173 -16.46 -15.29 -4.42
CA PHE A 173 -16.56 -13.86 -4.64
C PHE A 173 -18.02 -13.47 -4.79
N ILE A 174 -18.50 -12.64 -3.86
CA ILE A 174 -19.83 -12.03 -3.92
C ILE A 174 -19.62 -10.61 -4.40
N ALA A 175 -19.95 -10.35 -5.66
CA ALA A 175 -19.91 -9.03 -6.27
C ALA A 175 -21.24 -8.33 -5.97
N GLU A 176 -21.24 -7.33 -5.09
CA GLU A 176 -22.46 -6.62 -4.71
C GLU A 176 -22.70 -5.45 -5.67
N HIS A 177 -21.82 -4.45 -5.66
CA HIS A 177 -21.97 -3.26 -6.51
C HIS A 177 -20.63 -2.77 -7.06
N PHE A 178 -20.64 -2.22 -8.28
CA PHE A 178 -19.52 -1.55 -8.93
C PHE A 178 -18.25 -2.41 -9.10
N ASN A 179 -18.36 -3.73 -9.20
CA ASN A 179 -17.19 -4.59 -9.43
C ASN A 179 -16.79 -4.68 -10.90
N PHE A 180 -17.77 -4.58 -11.80
CA PHE A 180 -17.58 -4.74 -13.24
C PHE A 180 -17.83 -3.46 -14.03
N SER A 181 -18.44 -2.45 -13.43
CA SER A 181 -18.76 -1.16 -14.04
C SER A 181 -18.58 -0.03 -13.02
N GLU A 182 -18.01 1.09 -13.48
CA GLU A 182 -17.91 2.33 -12.70
C GLU A 182 -19.01 3.34 -13.08
N ASN A 183 -19.95 2.96 -13.94
CA ASN A 183 -21.09 3.81 -14.31
C ASN A 183 -22.14 3.80 -13.19
N THR A 184 -22.44 4.95 -12.60
CA THR A 184 -23.48 5.11 -11.58
C THR A 184 -24.87 4.77 -12.09
N GLU A 185 -25.14 4.91 -13.38
CA GLU A 185 -26.43 4.52 -14.00
C GLU A 185 -26.63 2.99 -14.02
N SER A 186 -25.55 2.22 -13.86
CA SER A 186 -25.63 0.75 -13.77
C SER A 186 -25.92 0.24 -12.36
N TRP A 187 -26.15 1.14 -11.40
CA TRP A 187 -26.50 0.76 -10.03
C TRP A 187 -27.82 0.00 -9.98
N SER A 188 -27.85 -1.04 -9.15
CA SER A 188 -29.02 -1.88 -8.87
C SER A 188 -29.01 -2.25 -7.41
N GLU A 189 -30.19 -2.45 -6.81
CA GLU A 189 -30.32 -3.04 -5.47
C GLU A 189 -29.88 -4.51 -5.44
N ASN A 190 -29.87 -5.19 -6.59
CA ASN A 190 -29.42 -6.57 -6.71
C ASN A 190 -27.90 -6.65 -6.78
N ILE A 191 -27.35 -7.70 -6.17
CA ILE A 191 -25.92 -8.02 -6.31
C ILE A 191 -25.58 -8.37 -7.78
N GLU A 192 -24.41 -7.97 -8.26
CA GLU A 192 -23.91 -8.28 -9.60
C GLU A 192 -23.71 -9.79 -9.83
N GLY A 193 -23.43 -10.54 -8.77
CA GLY A 193 -23.48 -12.00 -8.76
C GLY A 193 -22.62 -12.67 -7.71
N LYS A 194 -22.72 -14.00 -7.66
CA LYS A 194 -21.83 -14.85 -6.87
C LYS A 194 -20.99 -15.69 -7.82
N PHE A 195 -19.72 -15.85 -7.47
CA PHE A 195 -18.74 -16.50 -8.31
C PHE A 195 -17.83 -17.40 -7.47
N HIS A 196 -17.29 -18.42 -8.10
CA HIS A 196 -16.24 -19.27 -7.53
C HIS A 196 -15.06 -19.44 -8.50
N ALA A 197 -13.88 -19.67 -7.93
CA ALA A 197 -12.66 -19.96 -8.67
C ALA A 197 -11.65 -20.72 -7.79
N VAL A 198 -10.61 -21.25 -8.43
CA VAL A 198 -9.35 -21.58 -7.75
C VAL A 198 -8.39 -20.44 -8.05
N ILE A 199 -7.87 -19.78 -7.02
CA ILE A 199 -6.94 -18.66 -7.19
C ILE A 199 -5.65 -19.16 -7.86
N ASP A 200 -5.14 -18.39 -8.81
CA ASP A 200 -3.83 -18.64 -9.42
C ASP A 200 -2.74 -18.83 -8.36
N GLU A 201 -1.87 -19.82 -8.57
CA GLU A 201 -0.83 -20.21 -7.62
C GLU A 201 0.05 -19.05 -7.21
N LYS A 202 0.59 -18.34 -8.20
CA LYS A 202 1.54 -17.27 -7.97
C LYS A 202 0.87 -16.14 -7.20
N GLN A 203 -0.38 -15.81 -7.52
CA GLN A 203 -1.11 -14.75 -6.83
C GLN A 203 -1.47 -15.12 -5.40
N TYR A 204 -1.85 -16.38 -5.16
CA TYR A 204 -2.07 -16.91 -3.82
C TYR A 204 -0.79 -16.88 -2.98
N GLU A 205 0.32 -17.39 -3.52
CA GLU A 205 1.63 -17.38 -2.85
C GLU A 205 2.09 -15.97 -2.52
N ASN A 206 1.94 -15.01 -3.46
CA ASN A 206 2.26 -13.60 -3.21
C ASN A 206 1.41 -13.02 -2.07
N LEU A 207 0.12 -13.36 -2.00
CA LEU A 207 -0.79 -12.92 -0.92
C LEU A 207 -0.35 -13.49 0.43
N ILE A 208 -0.13 -14.81 0.51
CA ILE A 208 0.29 -15.49 1.74
C ILE A 208 1.68 -15.05 2.19
N GLY A 209 2.64 -14.96 1.27
CA GLY A 209 4.00 -14.50 1.55
C GLY A 209 4.01 -13.07 2.13
N THR A 210 3.13 -12.20 1.62
CA THR A 210 2.97 -10.85 2.20
C THR A 210 2.40 -10.90 3.61
N LEU A 211 1.32 -11.66 3.84
CA LEU A 211 0.73 -11.80 5.18
C LEU A 211 1.77 -12.30 6.20
N GLN A 212 2.52 -13.33 5.83
CA GLN A 212 3.55 -13.91 6.68
C GLN A 212 4.66 -12.93 7.00
N TYR A 213 5.06 -12.11 6.02
CA TYR A 213 6.11 -11.12 6.21
C TYR A 213 5.69 -9.98 7.14
N ILE A 214 4.44 -9.50 7.05
CA ILE A 214 3.99 -8.29 7.78
C ILE A 214 3.60 -8.54 9.24
N ASP A 215 3.80 -9.76 9.76
CA ASP A 215 3.47 -10.12 11.14
C ASP A 215 2.02 -9.79 11.53
N PHE A 216 1.08 -10.16 10.64
CA PHE A 216 -0.33 -9.80 10.75
C PHE A 216 -0.99 -10.04 12.12
N PRO A 217 -0.62 -11.04 12.96
CA PRO A 217 -1.26 -11.21 14.26
C PRO A 217 -1.07 -10.00 15.19
N ASN A 218 0.03 -9.26 15.05
CA ASN A 218 0.40 -8.14 15.93
C ASN A 218 0.03 -6.76 15.37
N LEU A 219 -0.60 -6.69 14.19
CA LEU A 219 -1.12 -5.44 13.65
C LEU A 219 -2.25 -4.89 14.54
N LYS A 220 -2.61 -3.61 14.38
CA LYS A 220 -3.78 -3.07 15.06
C LYS A 220 -5.06 -3.69 14.49
N ASP A 221 -6.12 -3.71 15.28
CA ASP A 221 -7.43 -4.19 14.82
C ASP A 221 -8.17 -3.12 14.01
N ASN A 222 -7.81 -1.84 14.17
CA ASN A 222 -8.49 -0.72 13.52
C ASN A 222 -7.48 0.29 12.96
N TYR A 223 -7.73 0.72 11.72
CA TYR A 223 -7.04 1.80 11.03
C TYR A 223 -8.09 2.74 10.41
N ALA A 224 -7.73 4.00 10.28
CA ALA A 224 -8.60 4.99 9.64
C ALA A 224 -7.76 6.17 9.11
N VAL A 225 -8.15 6.64 7.94
CA VAL A 225 -7.80 7.98 7.45
C VAL A 225 -8.62 9.06 8.18
N ASP A 226 -8.22 10.32 8.04
CA ASP A 226 -8.84 11.47 8.73
C ASP A 226 -9.84 12.28 7.87
N TRP A 227 -10.00 11.93 6.58
CA TRP A 227 -11.05 12.47 5.71
C TRP A 227 -12.30 11.58 5.68
N THR A 228 -13.40 12.06 5.10
CA THR A 228 -14.69 11.35 5.03
C THR A 228 -14.94 10.73 3.65
N ASP A 229 -16.09 10.07 3.50
CA ASP A 229 -16.66 9.58 2.24
C ASP A 229 -15.90 8.45 1.55
N ASP A 230 -14.92 7.85 2.24
CA ASP A 230 -14.12 6.73 1.75
C ASP A 230 -14.72 5.36 2.10
N GLN A 231 -14.21 4.31 1.47
CA GLN A 231 -14.64 2.93 1.72
C GLN A 231 -14.01 2.35 2.99
N THR A 232 -14.77 1.56 3.75
CA THR A 232 -14.24 0.68 4.80
C THR A 232 -13.94 -0.69 4.22
N VAL A 233 -12.79 -1.26 4.58
CA VAL A 233 -12.48 -2.67 4.31
C VAL A 233 -12.38 -3.45 5.62
N THR A 234 -12.78 -4.72 5.60
CA THR A 234 -12.62 -5.64 6.72
C THR A 234 -11.88 -6.87 6.24
N LEU A 235 -10.73 -7.14 6.85
CA LEU A 235 -9.89 -8.31 6.61
C LEU A 235 -9.94 -9.23 7.82
N LYS A 236 -10.46 -10.43 7.64
CA LYS A 236 -10.47 -11.50 8.65
C LYS A 236 -9.59 -12.65 8.19
N ILE A 237 -8.67 -13.04 9.05
CA ILE A 237 -7.71 -14.12 8.81
C ILE A 237 -7.91 -15.18 9.88
N THR A 238 -8.27 -16.38 9.46
CA THR A 238 -8.26 -17.57 10.32
C THR A 238 -6.95 -18.32 10.11
N TYR A 239 -6.21 -18.58 11.18
CA TYR A 239 -4.85 -19.12 11.15
C TYR A 239 -4.60 -20.10 12.30
N ALA A 240 -3.45 -20.78 12.26
CA ALA A 240 -2.93 -21.75 13.24
C ALA A 240 -3.78 -21.96 14.52
N GLY A 241 -4.44 -23.12 14.60
CA GLY A 241 -5.28 -23.47 15.75
C GLY A 241 -6.62 -22.72 15.80
N ASN A 242 -7.19 -22.36 14.64
CA ASN A 242 -8.45 -21.62 14.49
C ASN A 242 -8.43 -20.24 15.16
N LYS A 243 -7.25 -19.64 15.36
CA LYS A 243 -7.13 -18.27 15.82
C LYS A 243 -7.64 -17.33 14.72
N VAL A 244 -8.22 -16.21 15.14
CA VAL A 244 -8.80 -15.23 14.22
C VAL A 244 -8.18 -13.87 14.47
N LYS A 245 -7.75 -13.21 13.40
CA LYS A 245 -7.37 -11.79 13.37
C LYS A 245 -8.41 -11.05 12.52
N VAL A 246 -8.99 -9.98 13.03
CA VAL A 246 -9.90 -9.10 12.27
C VAL A 246 -9.29 -7.71 12.26
N ILE A 247 -9.22 -7.10 11.08
CA ILE A 247 -8.70 -5.76 10.87
C ILE A 247 -9.74 -4.98 10.08
N GLN A 248 -10.22 -3.88 10.63
CA GLN A 248 -11.07 -2.92 9.96
C GLN A 248 -10.25 -1.68 9.59
N ASP A 249 -10.40 -1.19 8.37
CA ASP A 249 -9.62 -0.06 7.85
C ASP A 249 -10.50 0.87 7.02
N TYR A 250 -10.74 2.07 7.56
CA TYR A 250 -11.45 3.14 6.86
C TYR A 250 -10.49 3.91 5.94
N GLY A 251 -10.79 3.94 4.64
CA GLY A 251 -9.93 4.50 3.58
C GLY A 251 -8.95 3.50 2.97
N ALA A 252 -8.92 2.26 3.48
CA ALA A 252 -8.10 1.15 2.97
C ALA A 252 -6.60 1.50 2.81
N GLN A 253 -6.06 2.37 3.67
CA GLN A 253 -4.67 2.82 3.58
C GLN A 253 -3.73 1.98 4.43
N GLY A 254 -4.16 1.61 5.64
CA GLY A 254 -3.42 0.78 6.58
C GLY A 254 -1.95 1.10 6.73
N THR A 255 -1.16 0.06 6.99
CA THR A 255 0.29 0.08 6.82
C THR A 255 0.63 -0.22 5.36
N TYR A 256 1.89 -0.05 4.94
CA TYR A 256 2.33 -0.42 3.59
C TYR A 256 2.05 -1.89 3.28
N GLY A 257 2.30 -2.76 4.27
CA GLY A 257 1.95 -4.18 4.24
C GLY A 257 0.46 -4.42 4.00
N LEU A 258 -0.42 -3.78 4.78
CA LEU A 258 -1.87 -3.93 4.62
C LEU A 258 -2.36 -3.40 3.28
N LYS A 259 -1.87 -2.23 2.84
CA LYS A 259 -2.19 -1.68 1.52
C LYS A 259 -1.83 -2.64 0.40
N SER A 260 -0.69 -3.34 0.52
CA SER A 260 -0.29 -4.41 -0.41
C SER A 260 -1.29 -5.57 -0.43
N ILE A 261 -1.74 -6.02 0.74
CA ILE A 261 -2.75 -7.08 0.88
C ILE A 261 -4.08 -6.66 0.25
N TYR A 262 -4.58 -5.46 0.57
CA TYR A 262 -5.83 -4.95 0.02
C TYR A 262 -5.73 -4.87 -1.50
N LYS A 263 -4.69 -4.25 -2.04
CA LYS A 263 -4.46 -4.19 -3.49
C LYS A 263 -4.56 -5.57 -4.15
N LYS A 264 -3.87 -6.58 -3.60
CA LYS A 264 -3.91 -7.96 -4.11
C LYS A 264 -5.33 -8.51 -4.10
N LEU A 265 -6.07 -8.36 -2.99
CA LEU A 265 -7.46 -8.83 -2.87
C LEU A 265 -8.43 -8.10 -3.84
N PHE A 266 -8.24 -6.80 -4.05
CA PHE A 266 -9.02 -6.05 -5.06
C PHE A 266 -8.71 -6.51 -6.47
N GLU A 267 -7.45 -6.82 -6.78
CA GLU A 267 -7.03 -7.32 -8.09
C GLU A 267 -7.60 -8.72 -8.39
N LEU A 268 -7.76 -9.58 -7.37
CA LEU A 268 -8.37 -10.91 -7.52
C LEU A 268 -9.75 -10.87 -8.21
N ARG A 269 -10.54 -9.81 -8.01
CA ARG A 269 -11.84 -9.67 -8.69
C ARG A 269 -11.73 -9.67 -10.22
N LYS A 270 -10.62 -9.16 -10.75
CA LYS A 270 -10.44 -8.89 -12.19
C LYS A 270 -9.50 -9.87 -12.88
N ASN A 271 -8.69 -10.62 -12.14
CA ASN A 271 -7.59 -11.42 -12.71
C ASN A 271 -7.70 -12.93 -12.44
N GLN A 272 -8.82 -13.43 -11.93
CA GLN A 272 -9.11 -14.86 -11.83
C GLN A 272 -10.09 -15.33 -12.89
N LYS A 273 -10.10 -16.64 -13.13
CA LYS A 273 -11.09 -17.32 -13.98
C LYS A 273 -12.38 -17.58 -13.20
N TRP A 274 -13.06 -16.52 -12.79
CA TRP A 274 -14.32 -16.58 -12.06
C TRP A 274 -15.42 -17.27 -12.88
N LYS A 275 -16.08 -18.25 -12.26
CA LYS A 275 -17.29 -18.88 -12.80
C LYS A 275 -18.47 -18.39 -11.99
N LYS A 276 -19.52 -17.91 -12.66
CA LYS A 276 -20.76 -17.48 -12.00
C LYS A 276 -21.47 -18.70 -11.43
N ASP A 277 -21.96 -18.59 -10.20
CA ASP A 277 -22.82 -19.60 -9.61
C ASP A 277 -24.18 -19.56 -10.31
N GLU A 278 -24.65 -20.68 -10.85
CA GLU A 278 -25.98 -20.77 -11.43
C GLU A 278 -27.03 -20.87 -10.30
N GLY A 279 -28.03 -19.99 -10.31
CA GLY A 279 -29.28 -20.22 -9.57
C GLY A 279 -29.55 -19.41 -8.29
N LEU A 280 -29.31 -18.10 -8.26
CA LEU A 280 -29.98 -17.20 -7.31
C LEU A 280 -30.48 -15.95 -8.03
N ASN A 281 -31.63 -16.11 -8.70
CA ASN A 281 -32.53 -15.00 -9.01
C ASN A 281 -33.30 -14.62 -7.75
#